data_AF-A0A9P3PGG2-F1
#
_entry.id   AF-A0A9P3PGG2-F1
#
_cell.length_a   1.000
_cell.length_b   1.000
_cell.length_c   1.000
_cell.angle_alpha   90.00
_cell.angle_beta   90.00
_cell.angle_gamma   90.00
#
_symmetry.space_group_name_H-M   'P 1'
#
loop_
_entity.id
_entity.type
_entity.pdbx_description
1 polymer ?
#
loop_
_entity_poly.entity_id
_entity_poly.type
_entity_poly.pdbx_seq_one_letter_code
_entity_poly.pdbx_strand_id
1 'polypeptide(L)'
;MSITPAMKAAARSAYRDLYRASNSTFAGDEHVLKAFRLKMRNDANAARSIVDPETYEQQTRFGREVADVLRKNIVQAMKVPNAKNEAEGKDTYLLRFTKDTELGSNETIKNPRPIERSSRSMRKRDKASQEQQTSVTDVAAHDDSSASSSSRRSLNYSQLKKAHRQRVIPELKEEDLEETFVRGSGPGGQSINKTENNVQLLHIPTGIRVSCQETRSLAVNRRLARRNLLEKLDKLANPGLSKEDLLRAKQRERERRRRKKAKKKALEKASMEEEEEAGLEDFDEQREHTVIEPDSDVTSKAR
;
A
#
# COMPACT_ATOMS: atom_id res chain seq x y z
N MET A 1 40.31 -33.75 3.34
CA MET A 1 39.05 -34.27 2.76
C MET A 1 38.74 -33.46 1.52
N SER A 2 38.31 -34.09 0.41
CA SER A 2 38.05 -33.39 -0.86
C SER A 2 36.64 -32.79 -0.91
N ILE A 3 36.47 -31.67 -1.61
CA ILE A 3 35.16 -31.03 -1.81
C ILE A 3 34.21 -31.99 -2.55
N THR A 4 33.10 -32.34 -1.89
CA THR A 4 32.11 -33.26 -2.44
C THR A 4 31.26 -32.62 -3.55
N PRO A 5 30.67 -33.41 -4.47
CA PRO A 5 29.73 -32.89 -5.46
C PRO A 5 28.52 -32.18 -4.84
N ALA A 6 28.07 -32.61 -3.66
CA ALA A 6 26.97 -32.00 -2.93
C ALA A 6 27.30 -30.57 -2.47
N MET A 7 28.50 -30.35 -1.92
CA MET A 7 28.98 -29.02 -1.54
C MET A 7 29.04 -28.09 -2.77
N LYS A 8 29.55 -28.59 -3.90
CA LYS A 8 29.56 -27.83 -5.17
C LYS A 8 28.16 -27.47 -5.64
N ALA A 9 27.18 -28.36 -5.49
CA ALA A 9 25.79 -28.09 -5.81
C ALA A 9 25.19 -27.01 -4.88
N ALA A 10 25.47 -27.08 -3.58
CA ALA A 10 25.04 -26.08 -2.60
C ALA A 10 25.60 -24.68 -2.91
N ALA A 11 26.90 -24.60 -3.26
CA ALA A 11 27.55 -23.36 -3.68
C ALA A 11 26.92 -22.76 -4.94
N ARG A 12 26.59 -23.59 -5.95
CA ARG A 12 25.86 -23.14 -7.15
C ARG A 12 24.46 -22.63 -6.81
N SER A 13 23.75 -23.27 -5.89
CA SER A 13 22.45 -22.80 -5.42
C SER A 13 22.58 -21.42 -4.78
N ALA A 14 23.49 -21.28 -3.81
CA ALA A 14 23.74 -20.02 -3.12
C ALA A 14 24.10 -18.89 -4.09
N TYR A 15 24.94 -19.16 -5.09
CA TYR A 15 25.29 -18.21 -6.15
C TYR A 15 24.06 -17.78 -6.97
N ARG A 16 23.19 -18.73 -7.36
CA ARG A 16 21.95 -18.41 -8.11
C ARG A 16 20.98 -17.60 -7.27
N ASP A 17 20.88 -17.90 -5.97
CA ASP A 17 20.02 -17.20 -5.04
C ASP A 17 20.48 -15.77 -4.81
N LEU A 18 21.78 -15.57 -4.64
CA LEU A 18 22.43 -14.26 -4.54
C LEU A 18 22.27 -13.45 -5.84
N TYR A 19 22.44 -14.10 -7.00
CA TYR A 19 22.23 -13.47 -8.30
C TYR A 19 20.79 -12.97 -8.47
N ARG A 20 19.81 -13.78 -8.11
CA ARG A 20 18.39 -13.41 -8.13
C ARG A 20 18.09 -12.26 -7.16
N ALA A 21 18.61 -12.33 -5.93
CA ALA A 21 18.46 -11.28 -4.93
C ALA A 21 19.03 -9.95 -5.43
N SER A 22 20.24 -9.95 -5.99
CA SER A 22 20.86 -8.73 -6.54
C SER A 22 20.01 -8.10 -7.65
N ASN A 23 19.39 -8.91 -8.50
CA ASN A 23 18.55 -8.42 -9.59
C ASN A 23 17.25 -7.81 -9.10
N SER A 24 16.65 -8.34 -8.03
CA SER A 24 15.47 -7.72 -7.41
C SER A 24 15.83 -6.44 -6.67
N THR A 25 16.94 -6.44 -5.92
CA THR A 25 17.31 -5.34 -5.04
C THR A 25 17.85 -4.14 -5.80
N PHE A 26 18.70 -4.35 -6.81
CA PHE A 26 19.33 -3.26 -7.60
C PHE A 26 18.62 -2.97 -8.93
N ALA A 27 17.35 -3.39 -9.10
CA ALA A 27 16.64 -3.15 -10.34
C ALA A 27 16.41 -1.64 -10.58
N GLY A 28 16.93 -1.13 -11.69
CA GLY A 28 16.89 0.29 -12.05
C GLY A 28 18.21 1.02 -11.83
N ASP A 29 19.14 0.44 -11.06
CA ASP A 29 20.52 0.91 -10.92
C ASP A 29 21.48 -0.06 -11.61
N GLU A 30 21.67 0.15 -12.91
CA GLU A 30 22.46 -0.75 -13.75
C GLU A 30 23.95 -0.74 -13.37
N HIS A 31 24.47 0.41 -12.92
CA HIS A 31 25.89 0.54 -12.57
C HIS A 31 26.21 -0.27 -11.30
N VAL A 32 25.41 -0.10 -10.24
CA VAL A 32 25.59 -0.87 -9.00
C VAL A 32 25.36 -2.36 -9.25
N LEU A 33 24.35 -2.72 -10.03
CA LEU A 33 24.09 -4.12 -10.38
C LEU A 33 25.26 -4.77 -11.12
N LYS A 34 25.86 -4.06 -12.10
CA LYS A 34 27.04 -4.56 -12.85
C LYS A 34 28.26 -4.70 -11.94
N ALA A 35 28.55 -3.69 -11.12
CA ALA A 35 29.67 -3.74 -10.18
C ALA A 35 29.52 -4.90 -9.17
N PHE A 36 28.31 -5.08 -8.63
CA PHE A 36 28.00 -6.18 -7.72
C PHE A 36 28.18 -7.54 -8.38
N ARG A 37 27.70 -7.70 -9.63
CA ARG A 37 27.87 -8.95 -10.39
C ARG A 37 29.32 -9.25 -10.70
N LEU A 38 30.11 -8.24 -11.04
CA LEU A 38 31.54 -8.40 -11.26
C LEU A 38 32.24 -8.90 -9.99
N LYS A 39 31.94 -8.28 -8.84
CA LYS A 39 32.46 -8.72 -7.55
C LYS A 39 32.07 -10.17 -7.24
N MET A 40 30.78 -10.50 -7.36
CA MET A 40 30.26 -11.85 -7.14
C MET A 40 30.96 -12.90 -8.01
N ARG A 41 31.24 -12.57 -9.27
CA ARG A 41 31.97 -13.44 -10.19
C ARG A 41 33.42 -13.62 -9.77
N ASN A 42 34.08 -12.55 -9.34
CA ASN A 42 35.46 -12.60 -8.85
C ASN A 42 35.55 -13.45 -7.58
N ASP A 43 34.65 -13.24 -6.62
CA ASP A 43 34.58 -14.01 -5.38
C ASP A 43 34.32 -15.50 -5.66
N ALA A 44 33.40 -15.80 -6.59
CA ALA A 44 33.13 -17.18 -7.00
C ALA A 44 34.30 -17.86 -7.74
N ASN A 45 35.10 -17.09 -8.47
CA ASN A 45 36.31 -17.60 -9.11
C ASN A 45 37.42 -17.86 -8.07
N ALA A 46 37.58 -16.96 -7.09
CA ALA A 46 38.51 -17.15 -5.98
C ALA A 46 38.11 -18.35 -5.10
N ALA A 47 36.81 -18.60 -4.92
CA ALA A 47 36.31 -19.76 -4.19
C ALA A 47 36.66 -21.11 -4.84
N ARG A 48 37.01 -21.14 -6.13
CA ARG A 48 37.37 -22.38 -6.85
C ARG A 48 38.76 -22.91 -6.48
N SER A 49 39.67 -22.06 -5.99
CA SER A 49 41.01 -22.47 -5.57
C SER A 49 41.05 -22.98 -4.13
N ILE A 50 39.93 -22.94 -3.41
CA ILE A 50 39.85 -23.42 -2.03
C ILE A 50 39.82 -24.95 -2.03
N VAL A 51 40.63 -25.54 -1.16
CA VAL A 51 40.74 -27.00 -1.00
C VAL A 51 40.07 -27.46 0.30
N ASP A 52 40.02 -26.59 1.32
CA ASP A 52 39.51 -26.90 2.64
C ASP A 52 37.96 -26.92 2.67
N PRO A 53 37.33 -28.02 3.15
CA PRO A 53 35.87 -28.15 3.14
C PRO A 53 35.13 -27.15 4.03
N GLU A 54 35.65 -26.88 5.23
CA GLU A 54 34.98 -25.98 6.20
C GLU A 54 34.90 -24.55 5.67
N THR A 55 36.00 -24.05 5.11
CA THR A 55 36.03 -22.70 4.53
C THR A 55 35.13 -22.59 3.29
N TYR A 56 35.04 -23.68 2.51
CA TYR A 56 34.13 -23.77 1.36
C TYR A 56 32.64 -23.71 1.76
N GLU A 57 32.27 -24.37 2.86
CA GLU A 57 30.93 -24.30 3.44
C GLU A 57 30.63 -22.92 4.03
N GLN A 58 31.58 -22.33 4.76
CA GLN A 58 31.44 -20.98 5.30
C GLN A 58 31.19 -19.96 4.19
N GLN A 59 31.90 -20.04 3.07
CA GLN A 59 31.65 -19.17 1.91
C GLN A 59 30.28 -19.40 1.27
N THR A 60 29.87 -20.66 1.17
CA THR A 60 28.54 -21.02 0.65
C THR A 60 27.44 -20.44 1.54
N ARG A 61 27.61 -20.53 2.87
CA ARG A 61 26.70 -19.97 3.86
C ARG A 61 26.66 -18.45 3.79
N PHE A 62 27.83 -17.81 3.74
CA PHE A 62 27.96 -16.36 3.59
C PHE A 62 27.20 -15.85 2.35
N GLY A 63 27.32 -16.54 1.21
CA GLY A 63 26.57 -16.19 0.00
C GLY A 63 25.05 -16.21 0.18
N ARG A 64 24.52 -17.15 0.98
CA ARG A 64 23.09 -17.21 1.33
C ARG A 64 22.68 -16.07 2.27
N GLU A 65 23.48 -15.81 3.30
CA GLU A 65 23.22 -14.72 4.26
C GLU A 65 23.20 -13.36 3.56
N VAL A 66 24.13 -13.10 2.64
CA VAL A 66 24.13 -11.88 1.83
C VAL A 66 22.87 -11.79 0.96
N ALA A 67 22.41 -12.91 0.39
CA ALA A 67 21.19 -12.94 -0.40
C ALA A 67 19.95 -12.60 0.44
N ASP A 68 19.88 -13.09 1.67
CA ASP A 68 18.78 -12.81 2.59
C ASP A 68 18.77 -11.34 3.02
N VAL A 69 19.93 -10.78 3.38
CA VAL A 69 20.07 -9.35 3.70
C VAL A 69 19.64 -8.47 2.54
N LEU A 70 20.02 -8.82 1.30
CA LEU A 70 19.63 -8.08 0.10
C LEU A 70 18.12 -8.07 -0.13
N ARG A 71 17.41 -9.16 0.19
CA ARG A 71 15.96 -9.26 0.00
C ARG A 71 15.17 -8.58 1.11
N LYS A 72 15.60 -8.78 2.35
CA LYS A 72 14.85 -8.42 3.55
C LYS A 72 15.14 -7.03 4.06
N ASN A 73 16.40 -6.60 3.99
CA ASN A 73 16.88 -5.43 4.75
C ASN A 73 17.18 -4.23 3.84
N ILE A 74 17.44 -4.45 2.55
CA ILE A 74 17.86 -3.38 1.65
C ILE A 74 16.66 -2.83 0.86
N VAL A 75 16.39 -1.54 1.08
CA VAL A 75 15.37 -0.76 0.37
C VAL A 75 16.06 0.31 -0.46
N GLN A 76 15.73 0.39 -1.75
CA GLN A 76 16.26 1.43 -2.63
C GLN A 76 15.37 2.65 -2.67
N ALA A 77 15.99 3.83 -2.65
CA ALA A 77 15.33 5.11 -2.86
C ALA A 77 15.58 5.58 -4.30
N MET A 78 14.51 5.77 -5.07
CA MET A 78 14.57 6.38 -6.40
C MET A 78 14.16 7.85 -6.30
N LYS A 79 15.04 8.77 -6.71
CA LYS A 79 14.70 10.19 -6.82
C LYS A 79 13.65 10.36 -7.91
N VAL A 80 12.56 11.07 -7.61
CA VAL A 80 11.52 11.38 -8.59
C VAL A 80 11.87 12.72 -9.25
N PRO A 81 12.27 12.73 -10.54
CA PRO A 81 12.43 13.99 -11.25
C PRO A 81 11.05 14.62 -11.48
N ASN A 82 10.91 15.91 -11.23
CA ASN A 82 9.68 16.70 -11.34
C ASN A 82 8.64 16.45 -10.24
N ALA A 83 9.09 16.17 -9.01
CA ALA A 83 8.17 16.19 -7.87
C ALA A 83 7.66 17.62 -7.63
N LYS A 84 6.38 17.78 -7.30
CA LYS A 84 5.74 19.09 -7.06
C LYS A 84 6.45 19.97 -6.00
N ASN A 85 7.28 19.34 -5.17
CA ASN A 85 8.05 19.99 -4.11
C ASN A 85 9.45 20.44 -4.56
N GLU A 86 9.84 20.23 -5.83
CA GLU A 86 11.10 20.77 -6.38
C GLU A 86 11.11 22.31 -6.33
N ALA A 87 9.94 22.94 -6.45
CA ALA A 87 9.78 24.39 -6.26
C ALA A 87 10.11 24.87 -4.82
N GLU A 88 10.10 23.97 -3.83
CA GLU A 88 10.51 24.24 -2.44
C GLU A 88 11.96 23.79 -2.14
N GLY A 89 12.72 23.31 -3.14
CA GLY A 89 14.10 22.85 -2.98
C GLY A 89 14.23 21.51 -2.23
N LYS A 90 13.16 20.72 -2.08
CA LYS A 90 13.17 19.44 -1.36
C LYS A 90 13.12 18.26 -2.32
N ASP A 91 14.19 17.48 -2.33
CA ASP A 91 14.26 16.22 -3.08
C ASP A 91 13.23 15.21 -2.57
N THR A 92 12.42 14.66 -3.49
CA THR A 92 11.44 13.63 -3.18
C THR A 92 11.93 12.27 -3.67
N TYR A 93 11.99 11.29 -2.75
CA TYR A 93 12.41 9.93 -3.04
C TYR A 93 11.25 8.95 -2.87
N LEU A 94 11.14 8.01 -3.80
CA LEU A 94 10.26 6.85 -3.68
C LEU A 94 11.06 5.66 -3.18
N LEU A 95 10.64 5.11 -2.04
CA LEU A 95 11.20 3.89 -1.49
C LEU A 95 10.55 2.68 -2.16
N ARG A 96 11.38 1.77 -2.68
CA ARG A 96 10.94 0.54 -3.32
C ARG A 96 11.00 -0.62 -2.35
N PHE A 97 9.82 -1.03 -1.86
CA PHE A 97 9.66 -2.24 -1.06
C PHE A 97 9.44 -3.47 -1.96
N THR A 98 10.11 -4.56 -1.66
CA THR A 98 9.84 -5.87 -2.26
C THR A 98 8.91 -6.67 -1.36
N LYS A 99 8.33 -7.77 -1.86
CA LYS A 99 7.41 -8.62 -1.08
C LYS A 99 8.08 -9.24 0.15
N ASP A 100 9.38 -9.47 0.03
CA ASP A 100 10.18 -10.16 1.04
C ASP A 100 10.89 -9.16 1.97
N THR A 101 10.70 -7.85 1.78
CA THR A 101 11.25 -6.82 2.67
C THR A 101 10.59 -6.93 4.04
N GLU A 102 11.40 -7.05 5.09
CA GLU A 102 10.89 -7.09 6.46
C GLU A 102 10.39 -5.70 6.86
N LEU A 103 9.06 -5.56 6.92
CA LEU A 103 8.40 -4.40 7.50
C LEU A 103 8.46 -4.58 9.01
N GLY A 104 9.49 -4.03 9.66
CA GLY A 104 9.70 -4.19 11.10
C GLY A 104 8.46 -3.93 11.95
N SER A 105 8.38 -4.54 13.13
CA SER A 105 7.29 -4.32 14.07
C SER A 105 7.39 -2.91 14.66
N ASN A 106 6.37 -2.08 14.42
CA ASN A 106 6.28 -0.71 14.98
C ASN A 106 6.01 -0.69 16.50
N GLU A 107 6.34 -1.73 17.25
CA GLU A 107 6.06 -1.85 18.68
C GLU A 107 6.84 -0.82 19.51
N THR A 108 8.07 -0.52 19.13
CA THR A 108 8.92 0.48 19.79
C THR A 108 8.38 1.91 19.67
N ILE A 109 7.57 2.21 18.64
CA ILE A 109 6.90 3.51 18.50
C ILE A 109 5.68 3.61 19.43
N LYS A 110 5.02 2.48 19.71
CA LYS A 110 3.84 2.45 20.59
C LYS A 110 4.23 2.61 22.06
N ASN A 111 5.40 2.09 22.44
CA ASN A 111 5.96 2.20 23.78
C ASN A 111 7.27 2.99 23.74
N PRO A 112 7.22 4.33 23.55
CA PRO A 112 8.43 5.13 23.59
C PRO A 112 9.08 4.97 24.96
N ARG A 113 10.39 4.70 24.99
CA ARG A 113 11.15 4.69 26.24
C ARG A 113 10.91 6.02 26.97
N PRO A 114 10.69 6.01 28.30
CA PRO A 114 10.49 7.25 29.03
C PRO A 114 11.71 8.14 28.81
N ILE A 115 11.51 9.28 28.17
CA ILE A 115 12.56 10.30 28.06
C ILE A 115 12.83 10.74 29.49
N GLU A 116 14.04 10.51 29.99
CA GLU A 116 14.47 11.05 31.28
C GLU A 116 14.42 12.58 31.20
N ARG A 117 13.32 13.14 31.70
CA ARG A 117 13.12 14.59 31.70
C ARG A 117 14.09 15.17 32.71
N SER A 118 15.09 15.90 32.21
CA SER A 118 15.95 16.78 32.99
C SER A 118 15.14 17.55 34.05
N SER A 119 15.69 17.63 35.25
CA SER A 119 15.17 18.18 36.51
C SER A 119 14.63 19.62 36.47
N ARG A 120 14.57 20.26 35.30
CA ARG A 120 13.92 21.56 35.09
C ARG A 120 12.39 21.47 34.91
N SER A 121 11.85 20.34 34.42
CA SER A 121 10.40 20.20 34.21
C SER A 121 9.59 19.99 35.50
N MET A 122 10.23 19.70 36.63
CA MET A 122 9.54 19.55 37.92
C MET A 122 9.24 20.90 38.59
N ARG A 123 10.11 21.91 38.42
CA ARG A 123 9.91 23.25 39.00
C ARG A 123 8.74 24.05 38.41
N LYS A 124 8.21 23.66 37.24
CA LYS A 124 7.04 24.31 36.63
C LYS A 124 5.71 23.71 37.12
N ARG A 125 5.72 22.53 37.76
CA ARG A 125 4.51 21.96 38.38
C ARG A 125 4.29 22.48 39.80
N ASP A 126 5.36 22.72 40.56
CA ASP A 126 5.22 23.25 41.93
C ASP A 126 4.76 24.71 41.96
N LYS A 127 5.09 25.50 40.92
CA LYS A 127 4.63 26.89 40.79
C LYS A 127 3.17 27.02 40.30
N ALA A 128 2.57 25.93 39.81
CA ALA A 128 1.16 25.91 39.37
C ALA A 128 0.18 25.57 40.52
N SER A 129 0.69 25.20 41.69
CA SER A 129 -0.10 24.88 42.88
C SER A 129 -0.21 26.07 43.86
N GLN A 130 0.46 27.19 43.57
CA GLN A 130 0.51 28.38 44.41
C GLN A 130 0.20 29.62 43.56
N GLU A 131 -1.02 29.74 43.04
CA GLU A 131 -1.60 30.98 42.52
C GLU A 131 -3.08 30.73 42.18
N GLN A 132 -3.84 30.27 43.18
CA GLN A 132 -5.30 30.41 43.22
C GLN A 132 -5.65 31.43 44.30
N GLN A 133 -5.38 32.71 44.02
CA GLN A 133 -6.00 33.86 44.68
C GLN A 133 -5.39 35.14 44.10
N THR A 134 -5.90 35.60 42.96
CA THR A 134 -6.20 37.01 42.70
C THR A 134 -7.05 37.10 41.45
N SER A 135 -8.16 37.80 41.60
CA SER A 135 -9.20 38.11 40.65
C SER A 135 -8.81 39.15 39.60
N VAL A 136 -9.75 39.35 38.67
CA VAL A 136 -10.09 40.55 37.87
C VAL A 136 -9.55 40.70 36.43
N THR A 137 -10.52 40.91 35.54
CA THR A 137 -10.56 41.69 34.27
C THR A 137 -10.43 41.01 32.91
N ASP A 138 -11.39 41.42 32.06
CA ASP A 138 -11.61 41.18 30.64
C ASP A 138 -10.42 41.49 29.71
N VAL A 139 -10.52 41.06 28.45
CA VAL A 139 -10.51 41.92 27.23
C VAL A 139 -10.04 41.14 25.97
N ALA A 140 -10.90 41.19 24.96
CA ALA A 140 -10.68 41.19 23.50
C ALA A 140 -10.08 40.01 22.72
N ALA A 141 -10.78 39.78 21.61
CA ALA A 141 -10.43 39.10 20.37
C ALA A 141 -9.00 39.35 19.85
N HIS A 142 -8.43 38.35 19.18
CA HIS A 142 -7.78 38.54 17.88
C HIS A 142 -7.95 37.30 16.98
N ASP A 143 -8.59 37.59 15.84
CA ASP A 143 -8.51 36.88 14.57
C ASP A 143 -7.05 36.86 14.10
N ASP A 144 -6.55 35.69 13.69
CA ASP A 144 -5.40 35.65 12.80
C ASP A 144 -5.44 34.45 11.86
N SER A 145 -5.63 34.79 10.60
CA SER A 145 -5.75 33.94 9.45
C SER A 145 -4.35 33.55 8.96
N SER A 146 -3.90 32.35 9.31
CA SER A 146 -2.71 31.72 8.72
C SER A 146 -2.94 30.23 8.49
N ALA A 147 -3.91 29.90 7.65
CA ALA A 147 -4.18 28.53 7.22
C ALA A 147 -3.18 28.07 6.14
N SER A 148 -1.90 27.88 6.52
CA SER A 148 -0.93 27.17 5.68
C SER A 148 -0.96 25.66 5.96
N SER A 149 -1.44 24.91 4.97
CA SER A 149 -1.09 23.51 4.66
C SER A 149 -1.21 22.46 5.77
N SER A 150 -2.30 22.48 6.52
CA SER A 150 -2.78 21.24 7.14
C SER A 150 -3.18 20.27 6.04
N SER A 151 -2.45 19.15 5.92
CA SER A 151 -2.77 17.99 5.08
C SER A 151 -4.29 17.84 4.94
N ARG A 152 -4.83 18.08 3.73
CA ARG A 152 -6.28 18.17 3.48
C ARG A 152 -6.91 16.87 3.98
N ARG A 153 -7.45 16.90 5.21
CA ARG A 153 -8.14 15.75 5.79
C ARG A 153 -9.23 15.38 4.80
N SER A 154 -9.17 14.16 4.25
CA SER A 154 -10.18 13.69 3.31
C SER A 154 -11.54 13.82 3.99
N LEU A 155 -12.42 14.63 3.42
CA LEU A 155 -13.77 14.81 3.93
C LEU A 155 -14.47 13.44 4.00
N ASN A 156 -15.18 13.18 5.09
CA ASN A 156 -16.02 11.99 5.19
C ASN A 156 -17.12 12.05 4.11
N TYR A 157 -17.58 10.90 3.60
CA TYR A 157 -18.58 10.85 2.52
C TYR A 157 -19.84 11.69 2.82
N SER A 158 -20.29 11.73 4.07
CA SER A 158 -21.43 12.55 4.51
C SER A 158 -21.17 14.05 4.32
N GLN A 159 -19.97 14.53 4.66
CA GLN A 159 -19.54 15.92 4.48
C GLN A 159 -19.37 16.25 3.00
N LEU A 160 -18.75 15.34 2.23
CA LEU A 160 -18.59 15.49 0.78
C LEU A 160 -19.95 15.56 0.06
N LYS A 161 -20.91 14.72 0.45
CA LYS A 161 -22.28 14.73 -0.09
C LYS A 161 -23.00 16.04 0.19
N LYS A 162 -22.81 16.63 1.38
CA LYS A 162 -23.40 17.93 1.74
C LYS A 162 -22.80 19.04 0.88
N ALA A 163 -21.47 19.09 0.76
CA ALA A 163 -20.78 20.08 -0.04
C ALA A 163 -21.07 19.93 -1.55
N HIS A 164 -21.20 18.71 -2.07
CA HIS A 164 -21.57 18.47 -3.47
C HIS A 164 -22.92 19.08 -3.87
N ARG A 165 -23.85 19.27 -2.92
CA ARG A 165 -25.14 19.94 -3.21
C ARG A 165 -24.99 21.41 -3.56
N GLN A 166 -23.90 22.05 -3.14
CA GLN A 166 -23.63 23.47 -3.35
C GLN A 166 -22.73 23.72 -4.56
N ARG A 167 -22.46 22.70 -5.39
CA ARG A 167 -21.55 22.84 -6.55
C ARG A 167 -22.16 23.71 -7.64
N VAL A 168 -21.29 24.41 -8.37
CA VAL A 168 -21.67 25.17 -9.56
C VAL A 168 -21.82 24.19 -10.73
N ILE A 169 -22.95 24.18 -11.42
CA ILE A 169 -23.14 23.35 -12.62
C ILE A 169 -22.72 24.21 -13.83
N PRO A 170 -21.65 23.85 -14.56
CA PRO A 170 -21.26 24.59 -15.75
C PRO A 170 -22.32 24.40 -16.84
N GLU A 171 -22.83 25.49 -17.40
CA GLU A 171 -23.67 25.44 -18.60
C GLU A 171 -22.79 25.39 -19.85
N LEU A 172 -23.15 24.54 -20.81
CA LEU A 172 -22.41 24.38 -22.06
C LEU A 172 -23.19 25.08 -23.17
N LYS A 173 -22.69 26.23 -23.63
CA LYS A 173 -23.23 26.93 -24.80
C LYS A 173 -22.68 26.30 -26.07
N GLU A 174 -23.51 26.15 -27.10
CA GLU A 174 -23.06 25.54 -28.37
C GLU A 174 -22.09 26.45 -29.14
N GLU A 175 -22.13 27.75 -28.90
CA GLU A 175 -21.26 28.76 -29.54
C GLU A 175 -19.79 28.64 -29.09
N ASP A 176 -19.55 28.12 -27.88
CA ASP A 176 -18.21 27.99 -27.30
C ASP A 176 -17.52 26.65 -27.64
N LEU A 177 -18.14 25.87 -28.55
CA LEU A 177 -17.69 24.52 -28.91
C LEU A 177 -17.20 24.45 -30.34
N GLU A 178 -15.95 24.01 -30.51
CA GLU A 178 -15.45 23.57 -31.80
C GLU A 178 -15.59 22.05 -31.91
N GLU A 179 -16.37 21.60 -32.88
CA GLU A 179 -16.58 20.19 -33.17
C GLU A 179 -15.79 19.78 -34.43
N THR A 180 -14.96 18.75 -34.32
CA THR A 180 -14.23 18.18 -35.47
C THR A 180 -14.45 16.67 -35.55
N PHE A 181 -14.58 16.15 -36.76
CA PHE A 181 -14.80 14.74 -37.03
C PHE A 181 -13.55 14.14 -37.65
N VAL A 182 -13.05 13.07 -37.05
CA VAL A 182 -11.81 12.42 -37.46
C VAL A 182 -12.09 10.94 -37.70
N ARG A 183 -11.26 10.30 -38.53
CA ARG A 183 -11.25 8.84 -38.67
C ARG A 183 -10.77 8.20 -37.37
N GLY A 184 -11.38 7.08 -37.02
CA GLY A 184 -10.97 6.35 -35.82
C GLY A 184 -9.54 5.82 -35.95
N SER A 185 -8.83 5.76 -34.83
CA SER A 185 -7.49 5.17 -34.76
C SER A 185 -7.53 3.94 -33.85
N GLY A 186 -6.86 2.86 -34.24
CA GLY A 186 -6.73 1.63 -33.44
C GLY A 186 -6.85 0.34 -34.25
N PRO A 187 -6.70 -0.83 -33.60
CA PRO A 187 -6.89 -2.14 -34.21
C PRO A 187 -8.37 -2.35 -34.54
N GLY A 188 -8.78 -1.81 -35.69
CA GLY A 188 -10.16 -1.80 -36.16
C GLY A 188 -10.30 -2.43 -37.55
N GLY A 189 -11.49 -2.95 -37.84
CA GLY A 189 -11.83 -3.43 -39.17
C GLY A 189 -12.05 -2.30 -40.19
N GLN A 190 -12.45 -2.66 -41.42
CA GLN A 190 -12.65 -1.71 -42.52
C GLN A 190 -13.57 -0.52 -42.17
N SER A 191 -14.56 -0.72 -41.30
CA SER A 191 -15.50 0.32 -40.91
C SER A 191 -14.86 1.47 -40.13
N ILE A 192 -13.78 1.23 -39.39
CA ILE A 192 -13.14 2.26 -38.54
C ILE A 192 -12.25 3.19 -39.37
N ASN A 193 -11.58 2.62 -40.39
CA ASN A 193 -10.68 3.38 -41.27
C ASN A 193 -11.43 4.19 -42.33
N LYS A 194 -12.67 3.82 -42.67
CA LYS A 194 -13.48 4.50 -43.70
C LYS A 194 -14.37 5.60 -43.13
N THR A 195 -14.92 5.43 -41.92
CA THR A 195 -15.93 6.34 -41.39
C THR A 195 -15.34 7.34 -40.38
N GLU A 196 -15.67 8.62 -40.55
CA GLU A 196 -15.29 9.74 -39.66
C GLU A 196 -16.19 9.82 -38.42
N ASN A 197 -16.23 8.72 -37.65
CA ASN A 197 -17.10 8.59 -36.49
C ASN A 197 -16.47 9.07 -35.16
N ASN A 198 -15.17 9.40 -35.16
CA ASN A 198 -14.49 9.88 -33.96
C ASN A 198 -14.78 11.39 -33.81
N VAL A 199 -15.54 11.74 -32.77
CA VAL A 199 -15.90 13.14 -32.49
C VAL A 199 -14.88 13.73 -31.54
N GLN A 200 -14.24 14.81 -31.95
CA GLN A 200 -13.39 15.63 -31.11
C GLN A 200 -14.09 16.96 -30.81
N LEU A 201 -14.29 17.24 -29.53
CA LEU A 201 -14.86 18.50 -29.05
C LEU A 201 -13.79 19.29 -28.32
N LEU A 202 -13.66 20.57 -28.66
CA LEU A 202 -12.85 21.54 -27.95
C LEU A 202 -13.78 22.61 -27.36
N HIS A 203 -13.65 22.86 -26.07
CA HIS A 203 -14.28 24.02 -25.44
C HIS A 203 -13.32 25.20 -25.50
N ILE A 204 -13.64 26.21 -26.31
CA ILE A 204 -12.76 27.34 -26.62
C ILE A 204 -12.30 28.08 -25.35
N PRO A 205 -13.18 28.50 -24.42
CA PRO A 205 -12.75 29.35 -23.31
C PRO A 205 -11.94 28.62 -22.24
N THR A 206 -12.06 27.29 -22.11
CA THR A 206 -11.25 26.51 -21.15
C THR A 206 -10.11 25.73 -21.80
N GLY A 207 -10.06 25.65 -23.13
CA GLY A 207 -9.06 24.86 -23.87
C GLY A 207 -9.15 23.35 -23.67
N ILE A 208 -10.22 22.83 -23.07
CA ILE A 208 -10.36 21.39 -22.81
C ILE A 208 -10.78 20.66 -24.09
N ARG A 209 -9.99 19.67 -24.50
CA ARG A 209 -10.31 18.75 -25.59
C ARG A 209 -10.80 17.40 -25.10
N VAL A 210 -11.83 16.86 -25.76
CA VAL A 210 -12.39 15.52 -25.54
C VAL A 210 -12.56 14.82 -26.87
N SER A 211 -12.06 13.59 -26.97
CA SER A 211 -12.34 12.68 -28.08
C SER A 211 -13.26 11.55 -27.62
N CYS A 212 -14.25 11.18 -28.43
CA CYS A 212 -15.14 10.05 -28.16
C CYS A 212 -15.32 9.17 -29.41
N GLN A 213 -15.02 7.89 -29.24
CA GLN A 213 -15.19 6.84 -30.25
C GLN A 213 -15.73 5.56 -29.58
N GLU A 214 -16.92 5.66 -28.95
CA GLU A 214 -17.52 4.52 -28.24
C GLU A 214 -18.41 3.67 -29.14
N THR A 215 -19.14 4.29 -30.06
CA THR A 215 -20.12 3.60 -30.91
C THR A 215 -19.87 3.85 -32.39
N ARG A 216 -20.52 3.06 -33.25
CA ARG A 216 -20.49 3.27 -34.71
C ARG A 216 -21.35 4.43 -35.20
N SER A 217 -22.10 5.10 -34.32
CA SER A 217 -23.02 6.17 -34.69
C SER A 217 -22.47 7.53 -34.26
N LEU A 218 -22.29 8.43 -35.22
CA LEU A 218 -21.79 9.78 -34.99
C LEU A 218 -22.67 10.58 -34.03
N ALA A 219 -23.99 10.50 -34.16
CA ALA A 219 -24.92 11.24 -33.29
C ALA A 219 -24.83 10.78 -31.82
N VAL A 220 -24.63 9.48 -31.59
CA VAL A 220 -24.44 8.94 -30.23
C VAL A 220 -23.10 9.39 -29.68
N ASN A 221 -22.03 9.31 -30.48
CA ASN A 221 -20.70 9.78 -30.08
C ASN A 221 -20.69 11.28 -29.79
N ARG A 222 -21.43 12.10 -30.53
CA ARG A 222 -21.56 13.55 -30.29
C ARG A 222 -22.20 13.82 -28.91
N ARG A 223 -23.28 13.12 -28.58
CA ARG A 223 -23.94 13.23 -27.26
C ARG A 223 -23.03 12.77 -26.12
N LEU A 224 -22.29 11.69 -26.33
CA LEU A 224 -21.33 11.17 -25.35
C LEU A 224 -20.14 12.11 -25.15
N ALA A 225 -19.59 12.67 -26.24
CA ALA A 225 -18.53 13.65 -26.18
C ALA A 225 -18.94 14.89 -25.39
N ARG A 226 -20.17 15.41 -25.60
CA ARG A 226 -20.71 16.54 -24.82
C ARG A 226 -20.85 16.21 -23.34
N ARG A 227 -21.32 15.01 -23.00
CA ARG A 227 -21.40 14.52 -21.61
C ARG A 227 -20.01 14.46 -20.96
N ASN A 228 -19.04 13.88 -21.66
CA ASN A 228 -17.67 13.74 -21.18
C ASN A 228 -16.98 15.10 -21.00
N LEU A 229 -17.26 16.06 -21.89
CA LEU A 229 -16.77 17.44 -21.78
C LEU A 229 -17.36 18.14 -20.55
N LEU A 230 -18.67 17.98 -20.31
CA LEU A 230 -19.34 18.51 -19.13
C LEU A 230 -18.77 17.93 -17.83
N GLU A 231 -18.45 16.65 -17.79
CA GLU A 231 -17.81 16.00 -16.64
C GLU A 231 -16.39 16.56 -16.37
N LYS A 232 -15.61 16.83 -17.42
CA LYS A 232 -14.30 17.48 -17.28
C LYS A 232 -14.43 18.93 -16.81
N LEU A 233 -15.40 19.68 -17.33
CA LEU A 233 -15.68 21.05 -16.90
C LEU A 233 -16.11 21.10 -15.43
N ASP A 234 -16.96 20.17 -14.99
CA ASP A 234 -17.38 20.07 -13.59
C ASP A 234 -16.19 19.83 -12.64
N LYS A 235 -15.22 19.01 -13.04
CA LYS A 235 -13.97 18.80 -12.27
C LYS A 235 -13.12 20.06 -12.16
N LEU A 236 -13.07 20.85 -13.23
CA LEU A 236 -12.32 22.10 -13.26
C LEU A 236 -12.99 23.17 -12.40
N ALA A 237 -14.31 23.32 -12.52
CA ALA A 237 -15.08 24.30 -11.75
C ALA A 237 -15.17 23.94 -10.26
N ASN A 238 -15.28 22.64 -9.92
CA ASN A 238 -15.49 22.16 -8.55
C ASN A 238 -14.42 21.14 -8.13
N PRO A 239 -13.19 21.57 -7.81
CA PRO A 239 -12.10 20.67 -7.45
C PRO A 239 -12.42 19.87 -6.18
N GLY A 240 -12.45 18.54 -6.30
CA GLY A 240 -12.74 17.61 -5.20
C GLY A 240 -14.22 17.50 -4.82
N LEU A 241 -15.10 18.24 -5.48
CA LEU A 241 -16.56 18.21 -5.30
C LEU A 241 -17.28 17.69 -6.54
N SER A 242 -16.54 17.24 -7.56
CA SER A 242 -17.13 16.74 -8.79
C SER A 242 -18.03 15.52 -8.55
N LYS A 243 -18.99 15.32 -9.46
CA LYS A 243 -19.89 14.17 -9.47
C LYS A 243 -19.13 12.84 -9.45
N GLU A 244 -18.04 12.74 -10.20
CA GLU A 244 -17.20 11.53 -10.23
C GLU A 244 -16.52 11.25 -8.89
N ASP A 245 -15.99 12.28 -8.25
CA ASP A 245 -15.33 12.16 -6.94
C ASP A 245 -16.32 11.69 -5.86
N LEU A 246 -17.56 12.20 -5.91
CA LEU A 246 -18.63 11.74 -5.03
C LEU A 246 -18.97 10.26 -5.27
N LEU A 247 -19.08 9.83 -6.53
CA LEU A 247 -19.34 8.43 -6.87
C LEU A 247 -18.21 7.51 -6.39
N ARG A 248 -16.96 7.95 -6.58
CA ARG A 248 -15.78 7.24 -6.09
C ARG A 248 -15.76 7.15 -4.57
N ALA A 249 -16.10 8.23 -3.87
CA ALA A 249 -16.23 8.24 -2.41
C ALA A 249 -17.36 7.31 -1.92
N LYS A 250 -18.49 7.28 -2.62
CA LYS A 250 -19.62 6.37 -2.35
C LYS A 250 -19.21 4.91 -2.49
N GLN A 251 -18.48 4.57 -3.55
CA GLN A 251 -17.97 3.21 -3.79
C GLN A 251 -17.01 2.78 -2.68
N ARG A 252 -16.04 3.64 -2.33
CA ARG A 252 -15.10 3.40 -1.23
C ARG A 252 -15.81 3.17 0.10
N GLU A 253 -16.85 3.95 0.42
CA GLU A 253 -17.61 3.75 1.65
C GLU A 253 -18.37 2.41 1.65
N ARG A 254 -18.99 2.04 0.52
CA ARG A 254 -19.67 0.74 0.37
C ARG A 254 -18.70 -0.42 0.57
N GLU A 255 -17.52 -0.35 -0.03
CA GLU A 255 -16.47 -1.36 0.11
C GLU A 255 -15.95 -1.44 1.56
N ARG A 256 -15.71 -0.29 2.21
CA ARG A 256 -15.32 -0.24 3.63
C ARG A 256 -16.38 -0.90 4.53
N ARG A 257 -17.67 -0.66 4.28
CA ARG A 257 -18.76 -1.30 5.02
C ARG A 257 -18.78 -2.81 4.79
N ARG A 258 -18.59 -3.27 3.55
CA ARG A 258 -18.49 -4.71 3.22
C ARG A 258 -17.31 -5.37 3.92
N ARG A 259 -16.12 -4.76 3.86
CA ARG A 259 -14.91 -5.25 4.53
C ARG A 259 -15.07 -5.33 6.05
N LYS A 260 -15.70 -4.33 6.69
CA LYS A 260 -15.99 -4.36 8.12
C LYS A 260 -16.96 -5.48 8.49
N LYS A 261 -18.04 -5.67 7.72
CA LYS A 261 -18.99 -6.77 7.94
C LYS A 261 -18.32 -8.13 7.75
N ALA A 262 -17.52 -8.30 6.71
CA ALA A 262 -16.76 -9.53 6.47
C ALA A 262 -15.77 -9.82 7.60
N LYS A 263 -15.02 -8.81 8.07
CA LYS A 263 -14.11 -8.96 9.22
C LYS A 263 -14.85 -9.33 10.50
N LYS A 264 -16.00 -8.69 10.79
CA LYS A 264 -16.82 -9.04 11.95
C LYS A 264 -17.31 -10.48 11.87
N LYS A 265 -17.86 -10.89 10.72
CA LYS A 265 -18.34 -12.26 10.50
C LYS A 265 -17.20 -13.29 10.60
N ALA A 266 -16.00 -12.97 10.10
CA ALA A 266 -14.84 -13.85 10.23
C ALA A 266 -14.38 -13.98 11.69
N LEU A 267 -14.39 -12.89 12.45
CA LEU A 267 -14.06 -12.90 13.88
C LEU A 267 -15.10 -13.71 14.69
N GLU A 268 -16.39 -13.54 14.38
CA GLU A 268 -17.49 -14.27 15.03
C GLU A 268 -17.48 -15.76 14.67
N LYS A 269 -17.10 -16.11 13.42
CA LYS A 269 -16.89 -17.50 13.01
C LYS A 269 -15.69 -18.12 13.72
N ALA A 270 -14.58 -17.38 13.82
CA ALA A 270 -13.39 -17.84 14.54
C ALA A 270 -13.69 -18.05 16.04
N SER A 271 -14.43 -17.14 16.68
CA SER A 271 -14.81 -17.34 18.09
C SER A 271 -15.77 -18.52 18.28
N MET A 272 -16.69 -18.75 17.34
CA MET A 272 -17.57 -19.94 17.37
C MET A 272 -16.80 -21.24 17.15
N GLU A 273 -15.83 -21.26 16.24
CA GLU A 273 -14.95 -22.41 16.02
C GLU A 273 -14.07 -22.69 17.25
N GLU A 274 -13.52 -21.66 17.89
CA GLU A 274 -12.78 -21.78 19.16
C GLU A 274 -13.65 -22.31 20.31
N GLU A 275 -14.91 -21.86 20.42
CA GLU A 275 -15.88 -22.37 21.41
C GLU A 275 -16.32 -23.81 21.13
N GLU A 276 -16.50 -24.19 19.86
CA GLU A 276 -16.81 -25.57 19.46
C GLU A 276 -15.63 -26.52 19.71
N GLU A 277 -14.40 -26.10 19.41
CA GLU A 277 -13.18 -26.89 19.62
C GLU A 277 -12.91 -27.09 21.13
N ALA A 278 -13.07 -26.05 21.95
CA ALA A 278 -12.98 -26.18 23.41
C ALA A 278 -14.07 -27.09 24.01
N GLY A 279 -15.30 -27.04 23.48
CA GLY A 279 -16.39 -27.91 23.93
C GLY A 279 -16.23 -29.39 23.51
N LEU A 280 -15.46 -29.67 22.45
CA LEU A 280 -15.10 -31.02 22.01
C LEU A 280 -13.99 -31.61 22.91
N GLU A 281 -13.00 -30.80 23.32
CA GLU A 281 -11.96 -31.21 24.26
C GLU A 281 -12.56 -31.58 25.64
N ASP A 282 -13.51 -30.81 26.15
CA ASP A 282 -14.23 -31.10 27.41
C ASP A 282 -15.06 -32.41 27.35
N PHE A 283 -15.50 -32.83 26.15
CA PHE A 283 -16.31 -34.05 25.98
C PHE A 283 -15.45 -35.32 25.88
N ASP A 284 -14.22 -35.23 25.37
CA ASP A 284 -13.27 -36.34 25.32
C ASP A 284 -12.64 -36.62 26.70
N GLU A 285 -12.38 -35.59 27.53
CA GLU A 285 -11.91 -35.80 28.92
C GLU A 285 -12.92 -36.57 29.79
N GLN A 286 -14.23 -36.42 29.55
CA GLN A 286 -15.27 -37.15 30.30
C GLN A 286 -15.39 -38.63 29.89
N ARG A 287 -14.96 -39.00 28.68
CA ARG A 287 -14.96 -40.40 28.22
C ARG A 287 -13.82 -41.22 28.79
N GLU A 288 -12.66 -40.62 29.02
CA GLU A 288 -11.53 -41.32 29.64
C GLU A 288 -11.80 -41.68 31.12
N HIS A 289 -12.69 -40.96 31.80
CA HIS A 289 -13.04 -41.22 33.19
C HIS A 289 -14.14 -42.27 33.40
N THR A 290 -14.76 -42.80 32.34
CA THR A 290 -15.79 -43.86 32.41
C THR A 290 -15.31 -45.17 31.79
N VAL A 291 -14.18 -45.72 32.25
CA VAL A 291 -13.82 -47.12 32.02
C VAL A 291 -14.23 -47.91 33.26
N ILE A 292 -15.37 -48.60 33.14
CA ILE A 292 -15.88 -49.55 34.14
C ILE A 292 -14.87 -50.70 34.25
N GLU A 293 -14.30 -50.89 35.43
CA GLU A 293 -13.44 -52.04 35.76
C GLU A 293 -14.23 -53.34 35.59
N PRO A 294 -13.74 -54.32 34.81
CA PRO A 294 -14.31 -55.66 34.85
C PRO A 294 -13.76 -56.39 36.08
N ASP A 295 -14.64 -56.66 37.05
CA ASP A 295 -14.37 -57.50 38.22
C ASP A 295 -13.70 -58.81 37.79
N SER A 296 -12.43 -58.98 38.18
CA SER A 296 -11.69 -60.22 38.07
C SER A 296 -11.50 -60.82 39.47
N ASP A 297 -12.31 -61.82 39.81
CA ASP A 297 -12.04 -62.91 40.76
C ASP A 297 -13.29 -63.81 40.73
N VAL A 298 -13.23 -65.13 40.56
CA VAL A 298 -12.66 -66.10 41.50
C VAL A 298 -12.31 -67.39 40.76
N THR A 299 -11.04 -67.81 40.88
CA THR A 299 -10.63 -69.20 40.75
C THR A 299 -10.98 -70.00 42.00
N SER A 300 -11.78 -71.08 41.89
CA SER A 300 -11.68 -72.26 42.76
C SER A 300 -12.50 -73.41 42.15
N LYS A 301 -11.90 -74.49 41.62
CA LYS A 301 -11.43 -75.70 42.35
C LYS A 301 -12.55 -76.72 42.60
N ALA A 302 -12.28 -77.94 42.12
CA ALA A 302 -12.67 -79.25 42.63
C ALA A 302 -13.82 -80.03 41.96
N ARG A 303 -13.40 -81.22 41.49
CA ARG A 303 -14.08 -82.51 41.28
C ARG A 303 -15.00 -82.70 40.10
#